data_AF-A0A927TR71-F1
#
_entry.id   AF-A0A927TR71-F1
#
_cell.length_a   1.000
_cell.length_b   1.000
_cell.length_c   1.000
_cell.angle_alpha   90.00
_cell.angle_beta   90.00
_cell.angle_gamma   90.00
#
_symmetry.space_group_name_H-M   'P 1'
#
loop_
_entity.id
_entity.type
_entity.pdbx_description
1 polymer ?
#
loop_
_entity_poly.entity_id
_entity_poly.type
_entity_poly.pdbx_seq_one_letter_code
_entity_poly.pdbx_strand_id
1 'polypeptide(L)'
;MEKMIECASCGASFEASLVRCPYCGTSDAEAAEKEYMDQLEDVRQEVEEDLKEADKAVSGSISKVVISFGIVVVAFLLLVFVKIIL
;
A
#
# COMPACT_ATOMS: atom_id res chain seq x y z
N MET A 1 -25.67 12.67 -13.76
CA MET A 1 -26.77 13.40 -13.12
C MET A 1 -26.51 13.28 -11.63
N GLU A 2 -26.24 14.38 -10.94
CA GLU A 2 -25.89 14.33 -9.52
C GLU A 2 -27.14 14.12 -8.67
N LYS A 3 -27.01 13.29 -7.62
CA LYS A 3 -28.07 13.00 -6.65
C LYS A 3 -28.26 14.25 -5.79
N MET A 4 -29.49 14.74 -5.68
CA MET A 4 -29.85 15.81 -4.76
C MET A 4 -30.35 15.22 -3.44
N ILE A 5 -30.02 15.86 -2.33
CA ILE A 5 -30.48 15.53 -0.98
C ILE A 5 -31.03 16.77 -0.29
N GLU A 6 -31.84 16.56 0.74
CA GLU A 6 -32.31 17.63 1.62
C GLU A 6 -31.48 17.65 2.90
N CYS A 7 -31.07 18.84 3.32
CA CYS A 7 -30.31 19.02 4.55
C CYS A 7 -31.16 18.71 5.78
N ALA A 8 -30.74 17.74 6.60
CA ALA A 8 -31.44 17.39 7.83
C ALA A 8 -31.55 18.55 8.85
N SER A 9 -30.69 19.58 8.75
CA SER A 9 -30.68 20.71 9.69
C SER A 9 -31.44 21.94 9.21
N CYS A 10 -31.47 22.24 7.91
CA CYS A 10 -32.13 23.44 7.38
C CYS A 10 -33.18 23.19 6.28
N GLY A 11 -33.34 21.95 5.83
CA GLY A 11 -34.31 21.54 4.80
C GLY A 11 -33.95 21.97 3.37
N ALA A 12 -32.82 22.64 3.15
CA ALA A 12 -32.44 23.06 1.81
C ALA A 12 -32.01 21.85 0.94
N SER A 13 -32.37 21.88 -0.35
CA SER A 13 -31.95 20.88 -1.34
C SER A 13 -30.59 21.24 -1.95
N PHE A 14 -29.66 20.29 -1.96
CA PHE A 14 -28.30 20.46 -2.49
C PHE A 14 -27.71 19.14 -3.01
N GLU A 15 -26.59 19.23 -3.71
CA GLU A 15 -25.88 18.08 -4.28
C GLU A 15 -25.32 17.17 -3.18
N ALA A 16 -25.57 15.86 -3.29
CA ALA A 16 -25.11 14.85 -2.34
C ALA A 16 -23.60 14.62 -2.35
N SER A 17 -22.88 15.17 -3.34
CA SER A 17 -21.41 15.16 -3.38
C SER A 17 -20.80 16.17 -2.40
N LEU A 18 -21.58 17.15 -1.92
CA LEU A 18 -21.09 18.18 -1.02
C LEU A 18 -21.07 17.69 0.43
N VAL A 19 -19.88 17.70 1.02
CA VAL A 19 -19.61 17.31 2.42
C VAL A 19 -20.27 18.26 3.42
N ARG A 20 -20.58 19.49 3.01
CA ARG A 20 -21.32 20.46 3.82
C ARG A 20 -22.46 21.06 3.02
N CYS A 21 -23.60 21.22 3.69
CA CYS A 21 -24.73 21.97 3.17
C CYS A 21 -24.28 23.42 2.86
N PRO A 22 -24.40 23.90 1.62
CA PRO A 22 -23.91 25.22 1.23
C PRO A 22 -24.74 26.37 1.84
N TYR A 23 -25.91 26.06 2.41
CA TYR A 23 -26.82 27.06 2.96
C TYR A 23 -26.62 27.29 4.46
N CYS A 24 -26.32 26.24 5.23
CA CYS A 24 -26.21 26.34 6.70
C CYS A 24 -24.89 25.80 7.27
N GLY A 25 -24.04 25.18 6.44
CA GLY A 25 -22.74 24.65 6.85
C GLY A 25 -22.77 23.31 7.60
N THR A 26 -23.96 22.73 7.84
CA THR A 26 -24.07 21.40 8.46
C THR A 26 -23.38 20.36 7.59
N SER A 27 -22.57 19.51 8.19
CA SER A 27 -21.92 18.38 7.50
C SER A 27 -22.92 17.32 7.08
N ASP A 28 -22.81 16.85 5.85
CA ASP A 28 -23.48 15.65 5.37
C ASP A 28 -22.64 14.41 5.73
N ALA A 29 -23.24 13.44 6.42
CA ALA A 29 -22.52 12.28 6.94
C ALA A 29 -22.11 11.29 5.84
N GLU A 30 -22.96 11.09 4.82
CA GLU A 30 -22.69 10.14 3.72
C GLU A 30 -21.53 10.65 2.85
N ALA A 31 -21.55 11.93 2.49
CA ALA A 31 -20.48 12.56 1.74
C ALA A 31 -19.18 12.65 2.55
N ALA A 32 -19.25 12.99 3.84
CA ALA A 32 -18.07 13.04 4.71
C ALA A 32 -17.43 11.66 4.91
N GLU A 33 -18.23 10.61 5.11
CA GLU A 33 -17.73 9.24 5.22
C GLU A 33 -17.07 8.81 3.91
N LYS A 34 -17.68 9.13 2.77
CA LYS A 34 -17.09 8.80 1.47
C LYS A 34 -15.74 9.50 1.26
N GLU A 35 -15.63 10.80 1.55
CA GLU A 35 -14.36 11.53 1.46
C GLU A 35 -13.31 10.95 2.42
N TYR A 36 -13.72 10.61 3.65
CA TYR A 36 -12.83 9.97 4.62
C TYR A 36 -12.31 8.62 4.11
N MET A 37 -13.18 7.79 3.54
CA MET A 37 -12.79 6.48 3.00
C MET A 37 -11.88 6.60 1.78
N ASP A 38 -12.12 7.59 0.91
CA ASP A 38 -11.27 7.89 -0.24
C ASP A 38 -9.83 8.23 0.21
N GLN A 39 -9.69 9.11 1.20
CA GLN A 39 -8.38 9.45 1.80
C GLN A 39 -7.70 8.23 2.43
N LEU A 40 -8.46 7.30 3.00
CA LEU A 40 -7.90 6.05 3.53
C LEU A 40 -7.40 5.11 2.42
N GLU A 41 -8.02 5.14 1.24
CA GLU A 41 -7.56 4.32 0.10
C GLU A 41 -6.22 4.83 -0.44
N ASP A 42 -6.01 6.14 -0.50
CA ASP A 42 -4.73 6.74 -0.89
C ASP A 42 -3.61 6.28 0.05
N VAL A 43 -3.82 6.37 1.37
CA VAL A 43 -2.85 5.90 2.36
C VAL A 43 -2.58 4.39 2.21
N ARG A 44 -3.61 3.58 1.93
CA ARG A 44 -3.43 2.15 1.70
C ARG A 44 -2.54 1.90 0.46
N GLN A 45 -2.75 2.65 -0.61
CA GLN A 45 -1.98 2.52 -1.83
C GLN A 45 -0.52 2.92 -1.64
N GLU A 46 -0.26 4.02 -0.93
CA GLU A 46 1.11 4.46 -0.60
C GLU A 46 1.87 3.37 0.18
N VAL A 47 1.24 2.79 1.21
CA VAL A 47 1.86 1.69 1.99
C VAL A 47 2.13 0.45 1.13
N GLU A 48 1.22 0.09 0.22
CA GLU A 48 1.44 -1.03 -0.68
C GLU A 48 2.60 -0.79 -1.67
N GLU A 49 2.77 0.44 -2.13
CA GLU A 49 3.85 0.83 -3.01
C GLU A 49 5.19 0.76 -2.27
N ASP A 50 5.29 1.35 -1.07
CA ASP A 50 6.47 1.30 -0.21
C ASP A 50 6.92 -0.14 0.09
N LEU A 51 5.97 -1.05 0.38
CA LEU A 51 6.27 -2.46 0.62
C LEU A 51 6.80 -3.16 -0.64
N LYS A 52 6.24 -2.88 -1.81
CA LYS A 52 6.73 -3.45 -3.08
C LYS A 52 8.14 -2.96 -3.42
N GLU A 53 8.45 -1.69 -3.14
CA GLU A 53 9.80 -1.16 -3.32
C GLU A 53 10.81 -1.81 -2.37
N ALA A 54 10.45 -1.97 -1.10
CA ALA A 54 11.28 -2.65 -0.11
C ALA A 54 11.57 -4.10 -0.49
N ASP A 55 10.54 -4.86 -0.89
CA ASP A 55 10.69 -6.25 -1.34
C ASP A 55 11.58 -6.37 -2.59
N LYS A 56 11.43 -5.44 -3.53
CA LYS A 56 12.24 -5.42 -4.75
C LYS A 56 13.71 -5.14 -4.46
N ALA A 57 14.02 -4.24 -3.53
CA ALA A 57 15.38 -3.94 -3.11
C ALA A 57 16.06 -5.13 -2.41
N VAL A 58 15.30 -5.86 -1.59
CA VAL A 58 15.78 -7.03 -0.83
C VAL A 58 16.00 -8.24 -1.74
N SER A 59 15.03 -8.54 -2.62
CA SER A 59 15.07 -9.69 -3.54
C SER A 59 16.27 -9.66 -4.51
N GLY A 60 16.57 -8.49 -5.08
CA GLY A 60 17.67 -8.33 -6.04
C GLY A 60 19.07 -8.57 -5.44
N SER A 61 19.23 -8.31 -4.14
CA SER A 61 20.52 -8.42 -3.44
C SER A 61 20.73 -9.81 -2.84
N ILE A 62 19.68 -10.43 -2.29
CA ILE A 62 19.77 -11.76 -1.64
C ILE A 62 20.14 -12.86 -2.65
N SER A 63 19.58 -12.83 -3.86
CA SER A 63 19.79 -13.89 -4.85
C SER A 63 21.26 -14.07 -5.23
N LYS A 64 22.02 -12.96 -5.36
CA LYS A 64 23.45 -13.02 -5.72
C LYS A 64 24.31 -13.53 -4.56
N VAL A 65 23.98 -13.10 -3.33
CA VAL A 65 24.71 -13.52 -2.12
C VAL A 65 24.53 -15.02 -1.89
N VAL A 66 23.30 -15.53 -1.97
CA VAL A 66 22.99 -16.96 -1.78
C VAL A 66 23.71 -17.83 -2.80
N ILE A 67 23.70 -17.45 -4.08
CA ILE A 67 24.41 -18.19 -5.13
C ILE A 67 25.92 -18.19 -4.89
N SER A 68 26.50 -17.02 -4.57
CA SER A 68 27.94 -16.90 -4.32
C SER A 68 28.40 -17.74 -3.12
N PHE A 69 27.61 -17.74 -2.05
CA PHE A 69 27.91 -18.52 -0.84
C PHE A 69 27.81 -20.02 -1.11
N GLY A 70 26.81 -20.46 -1.88
CA GLY A 70 26.66 -21.86 -2.29
C GLY A 70 27.87 -22.38 -3.06
N ILE A 71 28.38 -21.60 -4.03
CA ILE A 71 29.57 -21.99 -4.82
C ILE A 71 30.80 -22.15 -3.91
N VAL A 72 31.02 -21.22 -2.99
CA VAL A 72 32.16 -21.26 -2.06
C VAL A 72 32.10 -22.50 -1.16
N VAL A 73 30.92 -22.81 -0.62
CA VAL A 73 30.71 -24.00 0.23
C VAL A 73 30.99 -25.29 -0.56
N VAL A 74 30.47 -25.40 -1.79
CA VAL A 74 30.70 -26.59 -2.64
C VAL A 74 32.18 -26.75 -2.96
N ALA A 75 32.86 -25.68 -3.36
CA ALA A 75 34.30 -25.72 -3.65
C ALA A 75 35.11 -26.14 -2.41
N PHE A 76 34.76 -25.62 -1.24
CA PHE A 76 35.43 -25.97 0.02
C PHE A 76 35.24 -27.46 0.37
N LEU A 77 34.03 -27.99 0.22
CA LEU A 77 33.75 -29.41 0.44
C LEU A 77 34.54 -30.30 -0.51
N LEU A 78 34.65 -29.94 -1.79
CA LEU A 78 35.46 -30.67 -2.77
C LEU A 78 36.95 -30.68 -2.39
N LEU A 79 37.50 -29.55 -1.94
CA LEU A 79 38.90 -29.47 -1.51
C LEU A 79 39.17 -30.36 -0.29
N VAL A 80 38.25 -30.37 0.69
CA VAL A 80 38.34 -31.26 1.86
C VAL A 80 38.24 -32.72 1.43
N PHE A 81 37.32 -33.06 0.53
CA PHE A 81 37.13 -34.43 0.04
C PHE A 81 38.36 -34.96 -0.71
N VAL A 82 38.96 -34.14 -1.58
CA VAL A 82 40.22 -34.48 -2.29
C VAL A 82 41.36 -34.72 -1.30
N LYS A 83 41.48 -33.88 -0.26
CA LYS A 83 42.50 -34.05 0.80
C LYS A 83 42.29 -35.25 1.71
N ILE A 84 41.06 -35.76 1.81
CA ILE A 84 40.75 -36.97 2.59
C ILE A 84 41.13 -38.23 1.79
N ILE A 85 41.04 -38.17 0.46
CA ILE A 85 41.29 -39.30 -0.43
C ILE A 85 42.77 -39.42 -0.84
N LEU A 86 43.48 -38.30 -0.98
CA LEU A 86 44.91 -38.24 -1.35
C LEU A 86 45.83 -38.31 -0.13
#